data_AF-A0A2A4W7B7-F1
#
_entry.id   AF-A0A2A4W7B7-F1
#
_cell.length_a   1.000
_cell.length_b   1.000
_cell.length_c   1.000
_cell.angle_alpha   90.00
_cell.angle_beta   90.00
_cell.angle_gamma   90.00
#
_symmetry.space_group_name_H-M   'P 1'
#
loop_
_entity.id
_entity.type
_entity.pdbx_description
1 polymer ?
#
loop_
_entity_poly.entity_id
_entity_poly.type
_entity_poly.pdbx_seq_one_letter_code
_entity_poly.pdbx_strand_id
1 'polypeptide(L)'
;MALMFVLSAVLQLNDPDPVSWMVVYLACAVCCLLVFTTVNIFYACLLIALVSLWWAIGLFYELFSNPAFIDWGEVLTASSMKSTQTELTREMGGLLICSIWMVFLVLRRRIK
;
A
#
# COMPACT_ATOMS: atom_id res chain seq x y z
N MET A 1 -7.53 10.55 0.68
CA MET A 1 -6.65 9.40 0.95
C MET A 1 -7.25 8.38 1.90
N ALA A 2 -7.78 8.73 3.08
CA ALA A 2 -8.43 7.73 3.97
C ALA A 2 -9.48 6.87 3.24
N LEU A 3 -10.41 7.48 2.51
CA LEU A 3 -11.40 6.77 1.69
C LEU A 3 -10.75 5.86 0.64
N MET A 4 -9.67 6.31 -0.01
CA MET A 4 -8.99 5.50 -1.01
C MET A 4 -8.35 4.25 -0.40
N PHE A 5 -7.71 4.37 0.77
CA PHE A 5 -7.17 3.21 1.46
C PHE A 5 -8.26 2.23 1.92
N VAL A 6 -9.42 2.72 2.37
CA VAL A 6 -10.55 1.85 2.69
C VAL A 6 -11.04 1.12 1.44
N LEU A 7 -11.19 1.83 0.31
CA LEU A 7 -11.57 1.22 -0.96
C LEU A 7 -10.53 0.19 -1.43
N SER A 8 -9.23 0.47 -1.30
CA SER A 8 -8.15 -0.48 -1.60
C SER A 8 -8.23 -1.73 -0.72
N ALA A 9 -8.53 -1.59 0.57
CA ALA A 9 -8.75 -2.74 1.45
C ALA A 9 -9.97 -3.58 1.03
N VAL A 10 -11.04 -2.94 0.53
CA VAL A 10 -12.21 -3.66 0.01
C VAL A 10 -11.90 -4.39 -1.29
N LEU A 11 -11.13 -3.76 -2.20
CA LEU A 11 -10.73 -4.37 -3.46
C LEU A 11 -9.89 -5.64 -3.28
N GLN A 12 -9.16 -5.73 -2.17
CA GLN A 12 -8.34 -6.88 -1.80
C GLN A 12 -9.15 -8.15 -1.55
N LEU A 13 -10.46 -8.07 -1.31
CA LEU A 13 -11.32 -9.26 -1.23
C LEU A 13 -11.36 -10.08 -2.52
N ASN A 14 -10.89 -9.52 -3.65
CA ASN A 14 -10.74 -10.24 -4.91
C ASN A 14 -9.43 -11.03 -5.02
N ASP A 15 -8.47 -10.80 -4.12
CA ASP A 15 -7.15 -11.40 -4.15
C ASP A 15 -7.13 -12.67 -3.25
N PRO A 16 -6.30 -13.69 -3.55
CA PRO A 16 -6.24 -14.95 -2.81
C PRO A 16 -5.71 -14.82 -1.38
N ASP A 17 -4.87 -13.82 -1.08
CA ASP A 17 -4.24 -13.59 0.23
C ASP A 17 -4.54 -12.18 0.83
N PRO A 18 -5.82 -11.83 1.03
CA PRO A 18 -6.25 -10.44 1.25
C PRO A 18 -5.75 -9.81 2.56
N VAL A 19 -5.47 -10.63 3.58
CA VAL A 19 -5.39 -10.18 4.98
C VAL A 19 -4.24 -9.19 5.21
N SER A 20 -3.03 -9.52 4.75
CA SER A 20 -1.85 -8.69 5.00
C SER A 20 -1.99 -7.31 4.34
N TRP A 21 -2.51 -7.28 3.12
CA TRP A 21 -2.76 -6.07 2.35
C TRP A 21 -3.84 -5.20 3.00
N MET A 22 -4.97 -5.81 3.39
CA MET A 22 -6.05 -5.12 4.10
C MET A 22 -5.56 -4.45 5.38
N VAL A 23 -4.70 -5.14 6.15
CA VAL A 23 -4.15 -4.60 7.40
C VAL A 23 -3.32 -3.34 7.14
N VAL A 24 -2.44 -3.35 6.13
CA VAL A 24 -1.62 -2.18 5.79
C VAL A 24 -2.49 -1.02 5.33
N TYR A 25 -3.45 -1.27 4.43
CA TYR A 25 -4.35 -0.21 3.94
C TYR A 25 -5.21 0.38 5.07
N LEU A 26 -5.79 -0.45 5.93
CA LEU A 26 -6.59 0.03 7.06
C LEU A 26 -5.73 0.80 8.07
N ALA A 27 -4.49 0.38 8.33
CA ALA A 27 -3.56 1.14 9.16
C ALA A 27 -3.27 2.53 8.57
N CYS A 28 -3.03 2.62 7.26
CA CYS A 28 -2.88 3.91 6.56
C CYS A 28 -4.16 4.76 6.65
N ALA A 29 -5.34 4.16 6.51
CA ALA A 29 -6.62 4.86 6.64
C ALA A 29 -6.80 5.44 8.04
N VAL A 30 -6.50 4.67 9.08
CA VAL A 30 -6.56 5.12 10.49
C VAL A 30 -5.60 6.28 10.72
N CYS A 31 -4.35 6.21 10.26
CA CYS A 31 -3.41 7.33 10.36
C CYS A 31 -3.92 8.60 9.65
N CYS A 32 -4.58 8.45 8.50
CA CYS A 32 -5.19 9.58 7.81
C CYS A 32 -6.35 10.22 8.60
N LEU A 33 -7.12 9.44 9.37
CA LEU A 33 -8.21 9.97 10.21
C LEU A 33 -7.68 10.59 11.51
N LEU A 34 -6.69 9.95 12.14
CA LEU A 34 -6.07 10.43 13.38
C LEU A 34 -5.36 11.78 13.20
N VAL A 35 -5.05 12.20 11.97
CA VAL A 35 -4.47 13.53 11.70
C VAL A 35 -5.34 14.67 12.22
N PHE A 36 -6.66 14.48 12.31
CA PHE A 36 -7.63 15.46 12.81
C PHE A 36 -7.79 15.45 14.34
N THR A 37 -7.03 14.60 15.03
CA THR A 37 -7.08 14.46 16.49
C THR A 37 -5.79 14.97 17.14
N THR A 38 -5.74 15.01 18.47
CA THR A 38 -4.54 15.35 19.25
C THR A 38 -3.52 14.21 19.33
N VAL A 39 -3.85 13.01 18.83
CA VAL A 39 -2.98 11.83 18.88
C VAL A 39 -1.69 12.08 18.08
N ASN A 40 -0.55 11.74 18.67
CA ASN A 40 0.73 11.78 17.98
C ASN A 40 0.88 10.54 17.08
N ILE A 41 0.74 10.76 15.76
CA ILE A 41 0.84 9.72 14.74
C ILE A 41 2.24 9.58 14.14
N PHE A 42 3.23 10.36 14.59
CA PHE A 42 4.55 10.44 13.96
C PHE A 42 5.22 9.06 13.85
N TYR A 43 5.36 8.35 14.97
CA TYR A 43 6.03 7.04 14.98
C TYR A 43 5.23 5.98 14.24
N ALA A 44 3.89 6.03 14.31
CA ALA A 44 3.03 5.10 13.57
C ALA A 44 3.18 5.29 12.05
N CYS A 45 3.09 6.53 11.57
CA CYS A 45 3.29 6.83 10.14
C CYS A 45 4.71 6.48 9.69
N LEU A 46 5.74 6.80 10.48
CA LEU A 46 7.12 6.45 10.14
C LEU A 46 7.32 4.93 10.05
N LEU A 47 6.80 4.17 11.00
CA LEU A 47 6.87 2.72 10.99
C LEU A 47 6.17 2.12 9.77
N ILE A 48 4.94 2.55 9.49
CA ILE A 48 4.19 2.06 8.32
C ILE A 48 4.92 2.43 7.03
N ALA A 49 5.51 3.63 6.95
CA ALA A 49 6.27 4.06 5.78
C ALA A 49 7.48 3.16 5.51
N LEU A 50 8.27 2.86 6.54
CA LEU A 50 9.47 2.03 6.45
C LEU A 50 9.13 0.57 6.14
N VAL A 51 8.13 0.00 6.81
CA VAL A 51 7.68 -1.38 6.57
C VAL A 51 7.12 -1.53 5.16
N SER A 52 6.28 -0.59 4.71
CA SER A 52 5.72 -0.63 3.35
C SER A 52 6.82 -0.49 2.29
N LEU A 53 7.79 0.38 2.52
CA LEU A 53 8.93 0.55 1.60
C LEU A 53 9.80 -0.71 1.55
N TRP A 54 10.13 -1.27 2.71
CA TRP A 54 10.93 -2.49 2.80
C TRP A 54 10.25 -3.65 2.07
N TRP A 55 8.95 -3.82 2.28
CA TRP A 55 8.19 -4.87 1.62
C TRP A 55 8.09 -4.63 0.11
N ALA A 56 7.87 -3.39 -0.34
CA ALA A 56 7.88 -3.05 -1.76
C ALA A 56 9.23 -3.37 -2.44
N ILE A 57 10.35 -3.14 -1.75
CA ILE A 57 11.68 -3.52 -2.24
C ILE A 57 11.81 -5.05 -2.38
N GLY A 58 11.25 -5.81 -1.44
CA GLY A 58 11.19 -7.27 -1.53
C GLY A 58 10.42 -7.75 -2.77
N LEU A 59 9.23 -7.21 -3.00
CA LEU A 59 8.42 -7.55 -4.18
C LEU A 59 9.10 -7.11 -5.49
N PHE A 60 9.77 -5.96 -5.48
CA PHE A 60 10.57 -5.51 -6.62
C PHE A 60 11.68 -6.50 -6.98
N TYR A 61 12.37 -7.03 -5.96
CA TYR A 61 13.39 -8.05 -6.17
C TYR A 61 12.79 -9.34 -6.75
N GLU A 62 11.64 -9.79 -6.23
CA GLU A 62 10.93 -10.97 -6.73
C GLU A 62 10.49 -10.82 -8.19
N LEU A 63 9.91 -9.66 -8.53
CA LEU A 63 9.51 -9.30 -9.90
C LEU A 63 10.71 -9.31 -10.86
N PHE A 64 11.85 -8.81 -10.40
CA PHE A 64 13.08 -8.75 -11.19
C PHE A 64 13.79 -10.10 -11.33
N SER A 65 13.74 -10.95 -10.31
CA SER A 65 14.35 -12.28 -10.32
C SER A 65 13.61 -13.28 -11.23
N ASN A 66 12.30 -13.10 -11.42
CA ASN A 66 11.49 -13.98 -12.25
C ASN A 66 10.77 -13.20 -13.35
N PRO A 67 11.46 -12.60 -14.34
CA PRO A 67 10.79 -11.76 -15.34
C PRO A 67 9.78 -12.58 -16.15
N ALA A 68 8.50 -12.20 -16.07
CA ALA A 68 7.44 -12.73 -16.94
C ALA A 68 6.67 -11.57 -17.59
N PHE A 69 5.82 -11.89 -18.56
CA PHE A 69 5.01 -10.87 -19.24
C PHE A 69 4.06 -10.20 -18.26
N ILE A 70 4.14 -8.87 -18.18
CA ILE A 70 3.23 -8.04 -17.39
C ILE A 70 2.15 -7.51 -18.32
N ASP A 71 0.90 -7.91 -18.09
CA ASP A 71 -0.25 -7.34 -18.77
C ASP A 71 -0.66 -6.03 -18.08
N TRP A 72 -0.18 -4.91 -18.62
CA TRP A 72 -0.51 -3.58 -18.10
C TRP A 72 -1.99 -3.23 -18.16
N GLY A 73 -2.75 -3.84 -19.07
CA GLY A 73 -4.20 -3.67 -19.14
C GLY A 73 -4.87 -4.33 -17.92
N GLU A 74 -4.41 -5.52 -17.57
CA GLU A 74 -4.87 -6.22 -16.37
C GLU A 74 -4.49 -5.47 -15.09
N VAL A 75 -3.26 -4.97 -14.98
CA VAL A 75 -2.77 -4.18 -13.82
C VAL A 75 -3.66 -2.97 -13.51
N LEU A 76 -4.22 -2.35 -14.54
CA LEU A 76 -5.07 -1.16 -14.40
C LEU A 76 -6.56 -1.48 -14.21
N THR A 77 -6.97 -2.73 -14.38
CA THR A 77 -8.37 -3.15 -14.21
C THR A 77 -8.56 -3.88 -12.88
N ALA A 78 -9.74 -3.69 -12.27
CA ALA A 78 -10.16 -4.43 -11.08
C ALA A 78 -10.70 -5.83 -11.40
N SER A 79 -10.31 -6.40 -12.56
CA SER A 79 -10.76 -7.74 -12.96
C SER A 79 -9.99 -8.81 -12.20
N SER A 80 -10.61 -9.99 -12.04
CA SER A 80 -10.02 -11.12 -11.30
C SER A 80 -8.63 -11.44 -11.84
N MET A 81 -7.65 -11.49 -10.94
CA MET A 81 -6.24 -11.77 -11.24
C MET A 81 -6.08 -13.07 -12.04
N LYS A 82 -5.41 -12.99 -13.19
CA LYS A 82 -5.04 -14.12 -14.05
C LYS A 82 -3.55 -14.39 -14.04
N SER A 83 -2.72 -13.41 -13.72
CA SER A 83 -1.26 -13.56 -13.68
C SER A 83 -0.64 -13.10 -12.36
N THR A 84 0.27 -13.91 -11.83
CA THR A 84 1.05 -13.62 -10.60
C THR A 84 1.87 -12.33 -10.73
N GLN A 85 2.30 -11.96 -11.94
CA GLN A 85 3.08 -10.73 -12.13
C GLN A 85 2.23 -9.46 -12.08
N THR A 86 1.00 -9.54 -12.58
CA THR A 86 0.03 -8.46 -12.42
C THR A 86 -0.26 -8.22 -10.94
N GLU A 87 -0.38 -9.28 -10.15
CA GLU A 87 -0.57 -9.26 -8.69
C GLU A 87 0.58 -8.56 -7.97
N LEU A 88 1.80 -9.09 -8.12
CA LEU A 88 3.01 -8.52 -7.52
C LEU A 88 3.22 -7.05 -7.91
N THR A 89 2.93 -6.68 -9.16
CA THR A 89 3.03 -5.30 -9.63
C THR A 89 2.01 -4.39 -8.95
N ARG A 90 0.75 -4.83 -8.79
CA ARG A 90 -0.31 -4.08 -8.11
C ARG A 90 0.01 -3.91 -6.63
N GLU A 91 0.46 -4.97 -5.98
CA GLU A 91 0.82 -4.98 -4.55
C GLU A 91 2.00 -4.05 -4.26
N MET A 92 3.06 -4.13 -5.08
CA MET A 92 4.21 -3.22 -4.99
C MET A 92 3.77 -1.77 -5.18
N GLY A 93 2.92 -1.47 -6.17
CA GLY A 93 2.39 -0.14 -6.39
C GLY A 93 1.58 0.38 -5.19
N GLY A 94 0.74 -0.46 -4.61
CA GLY A 94 -0.04 -0.16 -3.40
C GLY A 94 0.86 0.19 -2.21
N LEU A 95 1.87 -0.63 -1.94
CA LEU A 95 2.84 -0.39 -0.86
C LEU A 95 3.64 0.90 -1.04
N LEU A 96 4.03 1.24 -2.28
CA LEU A 96 4.70 2.50 -2.59
C LEU A 96 3.80 3.70 -2.29
N ILE A 97 2.51 3.63 -2.66
CA ILE A 97 1.53 4.68 -2.35
C ILE A 97 1.37 4.83 -0.83
N CYS A 98 1.25 3.71 -0.10
CA CYS A 98 1.20 3.70 1.36
C CYS A 98 2.43 4.38 1.97
N SER A 99 3.62 4.00 1.53
CA SER A 99 4.88 4.54 2.02
C SER A 99 4.99 6.05 1.79
N ILE A 100 4.79 6.50 0.55
CA ILE A 100 4.88 7.91 0.15
C ILE A 100 3.89 8.75 0.96
N TRP A 101 2.64 8.29 1.11
CA TRP A 101 1.63 9.05 1.84
C TRP A 101 1.91 9.12 3.34
N MET A 102 2.41 8.04 3.94
CA MET A 102 2.82 8.06 5.35
C MET A 102 4.00 9.01 5.60
N VAL A 103 5.00 9.04 4.71
CA VAL A 103 6.09 10.04 4.77
C VAL A 103 5.54 11.46 4.66
N PHE A 104 4.59 11.70 3.75
CA PHE A 104 3.95 13.01 3.62
C PHE A 104 3.26 13.45 4.94
N LEU A 105 2.55 12.54 5.63
CA LEU A 105 1.94 12.84 6.93
C LEU A 105 2.98 13.14 8.01
N VAL A 106 4.09 12.41 8.04
CA VAL A 106 5.23 12.66 8.96
C VAL A 106 5.79 14.07 8.74
N LEU A 107 6.06 14.44 7.49
CA LEU A 107 6.61 15.74 7.14
C LEU A 107 5.63 16.88 7.49
N ARG A 108 4.34 16.71 7.21
CA ARG A 108 3.32 17.71 7.53
C ARG A 108 3.14 17.94 9.02
N ARG A 109 3.25 16.90 9.86
CA ARG A 109 3.14 17.01 11.32
C ARG A 109 4.39 17.64 11.95
N ARG A 110 5.57 17.52 11.33
CA ARG A 110 6.82 18.15 11.83
C ARG A 110 6.86 19.67 11.64
N ILE A 111 6.10 20.19 10.67
CA ILE A 111 6.06 21.63 10.32
C ILE A 111 5.03 22.40 11.16
N LYS A 112 4.16 21.71 11.90
CA LYS A 112 3.24 22.31 12.87
C LYS A 112 3.83 22.27 14.27
#